data_AF-A0A369Q7F1-F1
#
_entry.id   AF-A0A369Q7F1-F1
#
_cell.length_a   1.000
_cell.length_b   1.000
_cell.length_c   1.000
_cell.angle_alpha   90.00
_cell.angle_beta   90.00
_cell.angle_gamma   90.00
#
_symmetry.space_group_name_H-M   'P 1'
#
loop_
_entity.id
_entity.type
_entity.pdbx_description
1 polymer ?
#
loop_
_entity_poly.entity_id
_entity_poly.type
_entity_poly.pdbx_seq_one_letter_code
_entity_poly.pdbx_strand_id
1 'polypeptide(L)' 'MLAEKLKAAGVAVNQKTYNGVTHEFFGMATVLPEAKEAQALAVADLKKAFSK' A
#
# COMPACT_ATOMS: atom_id res chain seq x y z
N MET A 1 -15.64 2.22 -4.69
CA MET A 1 -14.49 1.38 -4.25
C MET A 1 -14.25 1.54 -2.75
N LEU A 2 -13.56 0.60 -2.06
CA LEU A 2 -13.39 0.65 -0.59
C LEU A 2 -12.64 1.90 -0.11
N ALA A 3 -11.52 2.24 -0.75
CA ALA A 3 -10.71 3.41 -0.41
C ALA A 3 -11.51 4.72 -0.49
N GLU A 4 -12.36 4.87 -1.51
CA GLU A 4 -13.23 6.05 -1.67
C GLU A 4 -14.26 6.14 -0.54
N LYS A 5 -14.89 5.02 -0.16
CA LYS A 5 -15.86 4.99 0.94
C LYS A 5 -15.21 5.36 2.28
N LEU A 6 -13.99 4.88 2.53
CA LEU A 6 -13.21 5.25 3.72
C LEU A 6 -12.86 6.74 3.74
N LYS A 7 -12.42 7.31 2.60
CA LYS A 7 -12.17 8.75 2.45
C LYS A 7 -13.43 9.57 2.70
N ALA A 8 -14.57 9.16 2.14
CA ALA A 8 -15.86 9.84 2.34
C ALA A 8 -16.32 9.82 3.80
N ALA A 9 -15.91 8.81 4.58
CA ALA A 9 -16.17 8.71 6.02
C ALA A 9 -15.15 9.50 6.88
N GLY A 10 -14.24 10.28 6.28
CA GLY A 10 -13.23 11.06 6.99
C GLY A 10 -12.02 10.26 7.48
N VAL A 11 -11.88 8.99 7.04
CA VAL A 11 -10.71 8.17 7.39
C VAL A 11 -9.51 8.61 6.54
N ALA A 12 -8.35 8.76 7.18
CA ALA A 12 -7.10 8.97 6.47
C ALA A 12 -6.75 7.72 5.64
N VAL A 13 -6.63 7.89 4.32
CA VAL A 13 -6.42 6.78 3.38
C VAL A 13 -5.31 7.13 2.40
N ASN A 14 -4.28 6.30 2.35
CA ASN A 14 -3.30 6.25 1.28
C ASN A 14 -3.51 4.97 0.45
N GLN A 15 -3.76 5.10 -0.84
CA GLN A 15 -4.00 3.97 -1.73
C GLN A 15 -3.24 4.19 -3.03
N LYS A 16 -2.49 3.15 -3.45
CA LYS A 16 -1.75 3.11 -4.72
C LYS A 16 -2.12 1.84 -5.47
N THR A 17 -2.42 1.98 -6.75
CA THR A 17 -2.60 0.85 -7.68
C THR A 17 -1.28 0.58 -8.39
N TYR A 18 -0.83 -0.67 -8.37
CA TYR A 18 0.31 -1.14 -9.15
C TYR A 18 -0.24 -1.89 -10.37
N ASN A 19 -0.07 -1.33 -11.56
CA ASN A 19 -0.59 -1.93 -12.79
C ASN A 19 0.37 -3.02 -13.31
N GLY A 20 -0.17 -4.07 -13.92
CA GLY A 20 0.63 -5.12 -14.56
C GLY A 20 1.15 -6.22 -13.62
N VAL A 21 0.87 -6.12 -12.32
CA VAL A 21 1.20 -7.15 -11.33
C VAL A 21 0.04 -8.12 -11.11
N THR A 22 0.33 -9.33 -10.62
CA THR A 22 -0.69 -10.28 -10.19
C THR A 22 -1.20 -9.97 -8.78
N HIS A 23 -2.34 -10.55 -8.42
CA HIS A 23 -2.68 -10.69 -7.00
C HIS A 23 -1.53 -11.43 -6.27
N GLU A 24 -1.30 -11.09 -5.01
CA GLU A 24 -0.18 -11.62 -4.19
C GLU A 24 1.25 -11.28 -4.65
N PHE A 25 1.43 -10.35 -5.61
CA PHE A 25 2.78 -9.91 -5.98
C PHE A 25 3.58 -9.33 -4.80
N PHE A 26 2.90 -8.87 -3.73
CA PHE A 26 3.50 -8.28 -2.54
C PHE A 26 4.56 -9.18 -1.86
N GLY A 27 4.44 -10.51 -1.98
CA GLY A 27 5.41 -11.48 -1.46
C GLY A 27 6.68 -11.65 -2.32
N MET A 28 6.74 -11.04 -3.51
CA MET A 28 7.78 -11.28 -4.51
C MET A 28 8.94 -10.27 -4.47
N ALA A 29 9.13 -9.54 -3.38
CA ALA A 29 10.08 -8.41 -3.31
C ALA A 29 11.54 -8.77 -3.66
N THR A 30 11.93 -10.04 -3.58
CA THR A 30 13.25 -10.53 -4.01
C THR A 30 13.44 -10.47 -5.54
N VAL A 31 12.37 -10.62 -6.31
CA VAL A 31 12.42 -10.79 -7.78
C VAL A 31 11.58 -9.77 -8.54
N LEU A 32 10.73 -9.00 -7.86
CA LEU A 32 9.83 -8.03 -8.46
C LEU A 32 10.01 -6.63 -7.82
N PRO A 33 10.53 -5.63 -8.54
CA PRO A 33 10.74 -4.29 -8.03
C PRO A 33 9.48 -3.63 -7.45
N GLU A 34 8.34 -3.79 -8.12
CA GLU A 34 7.05 -3.25 -7.69
C GLU A 34 6.64 -3.78 -6.32
N ALA A 35 6.95 -5.04 -6.01
CA ALA A 35 6.68 -5.63 -4.71
C ALA A 35 7.54 -5.00 -3.61
N LYS A 36 8.82 -4.73 -3.91
CA LYS A 36 9.72 -4.01 -2.99
C LYS A 36 9.22 -2.59 -2.74
N GLU A 37 8.77 -1.89 -3.78
CA GLU A 37 8.18 -0.55 -3.63
C GLU A 37 6.87 -0.57 -2.83
N ALA A 38 6.00 -1.56 -3.06
CA ALA A 38 4.74 -1.70 -2.33
C ALA A 38 4.99 -1.95 -0.84
N GLN A 39 5.96 -2.80 -0.50
CA GLN A 39 6.39 -3.02 0.89
C GLN A 39 6.95 -1.74 1.52
N ALA A 40 7.81 -1.00 0.81
CA ALA A 40 8.39 0.24 1.31
C ALA A 40 7.31 1.29 1.61
N LEU A 41 6.32 1.46 0.71
CA LEU A 41 5.19 2.36 0.91
C LEU A 41 4.39 1.97 2.16
N ALA A 42 3.99 0.71 2.28
CA ALA A 42 3.21 0.23 3.41
C ALA A 42 3.96 0.40 4.74
N VAL A 43 5.26 0.07 4.77
CA VAL A 43 6.09 0.22 5.98
C VAL A 43 6.25 1.68 6.38
N ALA A 44 6.42 2.60 5.41
CA ALA A 44 6.53 4.02 5.70
C ALA A 44 5.25 4.56 6.35
N ASP A 45 4.08 4.21 5.80
CA ASP A 45 2.78 4.61 6.34
C ASP A 45 2.53 4.02 7.74
N LEU A 46 2.85 2.73 7.94
CA LEU A 46 2.74 2.09 9.25
C LEU A 46 3.65 2.75 10.28
N LYS A 47 4.92 3.01 9.94
CA LYS A 47 5.86 3.70 10.85
C LYS A 47 5.33 5.07 11.26
N LYS A 48 4.80 5.85 10.31
CA LYS A 48 4.19 7.15 10.58
C LYS A 48 2.92 7.05 11.44
N ALA A 49 2.08 6.04 11.21
CA ALA A 49 0.87 5.84 11.98
C ALA A 49 1.14 5.45 13.44
N PHE A 50 2.26 4.76 13.69
CA PHE A 50 2.66 4.30 15.03
C PHE A 50 3.71 5.18 15.72
N SER A 51 4.31 6.16 15.02
CA SER A 51 5.17 7.16 15.66
C SER A 51 4.30 8.06 16.55
N LYS A 52 4.61 8.09 17.85
CA LYS A 52 4.00 8.99 18.84
C LYS A 52 4.45 10.43 18.64
#